data_AF-A0A952LPQ3-F1
#
_entry.id   AF-A0A952LPQ3-F1
#
_cell.length_a   1.000
_cell.length_b   1.000
_cell.length_c   1.000
_cell.angle_alpha   90.00
_cell.angle_beta   90.00
_cell.angle_gamma   90.00
#
_symmetry.space_group_name_H-M   'P 1'
#
loop_
_entity.id
_entity.type
_entity.pdbx_description
1 polymer ?
#
loop_
_entity_poly.entity_id
_entity_poly.type
_entity_poly.pdbx_seq_one_letter_code
_entity_poly.pdbx_strand_id
1 'polypeptide(L)' 'MMLYRVEMMIKFTLAYGDMEISFYNSIASGMDQACKLIAKEKLENYFKEYCINLRNNTYELGYGMFDELNGIFVKYFN' A
#
# COMPACT_ATOMS: atom_id res chain seq x y z
N MET A 1 -1.25 -1.85 12.61
CA MET A 1 -2.69 -1.82 12.24
C MET A 1 -2.95 -1.27 10.84
N MET A 2 -2.41 -0.11 10.43
CA MET A 2 -2.65 0.44 9.08
C MET A 2 -2.16 -0.48 7.95
N LEU A 3 -0.90 -0.93 7.97
CA LEU A 3 -0.38 -1.82 6.92
C LEU A 3 -1.10 -3.18 6.86
N TYR A 4 -1.55 -3.72 8.00
CA TYR A 4 -2.35 -4.94 8.03
C TYR A 4 -3.72 -4.75 7.39
N ARG A 5 -4.39 -3.60 7.62
CA ARG A 5 -5.63 -3.26 6.93
C ARG A 5 -5.40 -3.16 5.41
N VAL A 6 -4.33 -2.49 4.97
CA VAL A 6 -3.93 -2.41 3.55
C VAL A 6 -3.73 -3.80 2.97
N GLU A 7 -3.00 -4.68 3.66
CA GLU A 7 -2.78 -6.07 3.27
C GLU A 7 -4.10 -6.84 3.09
N MET A 8 -5.03 -6.72 4.04
CA MET A 8 -6.32 -7.42 3.95
C MET A 8 -7.16 -6.92 2.79
N MET A 9 -7.13 -5.61 2.51
CA MET A 9 -7.82 -5.04 1.36
C MET A 9 -7.24 -5.53 0.04
N ILE A 10 -5.91 -5.57 -0.09
CA ILE A 10 -5.23 -6.13 -1.27
C ILE A 10 -5.62 -7.61 -1.47
N LYS A 11 -5.56 -8.41 -0.41
CA LYS A 11 -5.97 -9.82 -0.45
C LYS A 11 -7.44 -10.00 -0.81
N PHE A 12 -8.31 -9.11 -0.33
CA PHE A 12 -9.72 -9.13 -0.69
C PHE A 12 -9.92 -8.88 -2.18
N THR A 13 -9.28 -7.85 -2.74
CA THR A 13 -9.33 -7.57 -4.18
C THR A 13 -8.76 -8.73 -5.00
N LEU A 14 -7.63 -9.31 -4.59
CA LEU A 14 -7.06 -10.49 -5.28
C LEU A 14 -8.01 -11.71 -5.27
N ALA A 15 -8.78 -11.88 -4.20
CA ALA A 15 -9.70 -13.02 -4.06
C ALA A 15 -11.03 -12.83 -4.81
N TYR A 16 -11.52 -11.59 -4.89
CA TYR A 16 -12.88 -11.31 -5.38
C TYR A 16 -12.92 -10.45 -6.66
N GLY A 17 -11.76 -10.03 -7.17
CA GLY A 17 -11.63 -9.19 -8.35
C GLY A 17 -11.64 -7.69 -8.02
N ASP A 18 -11.69 -6.87 -9.07
CA ASP A 18 -11.67 -5.43 -8.95
C ASP A 18 -12.83 -4.89 -8.10
N MET A 19 -12.48 -3.92 -7.26
CA MET A 19 -13.41 -3.25 -6.36
C MET A 19 -13.73 -1.85 -6.88
N GLU A 20 -14.75 -1.22 -6.31
CA GLU A 20 -15.04 0.19 -6.58
C GLU A 20 -13.83 1.09 -6.29
N ILE A 21 -13.65 2.17 -7.06
CA ILE A 21 -12.50 3.08 -6.94
C ILE A 21 -12.30 3.63 -5.52
N SER A 22 -13.38 3.81 -4.75
CA SER A 22 -13.32 4.24 -3.35
C SER A 22 -12.60 3.24 -2.43
N PHE A 23 -12.63 1.95 -2.78
CA PHE A 23 -11.89 0.90 -2.09
C PHE A 23 -10.38 1.05 -2.36
N TYR A 24 -9.99 1.28 -3.61
CA TYR A 24 -8.61 1.54 -4.00
C TYR A 24 -8.05 2.81 -3.35
N ASN A 25 -8.82 3.91 -3.34
CA ASN A 25 -8.45 5.15 -2.62
C ASN A 25 -8.22 4.91 -1.11
N SER A 26 -8.96 3.96 -0.52
CA SER A 26 -8.78 3.56 0.88
C SER A 26 -7.49 2.74 1.11
N ILE A 27 -7.06 1.94 0.14
CA ILE A 27 -5.76 1.25 0.15
C ILE A 27 -4.63 2.30 0.07
N ALA A 28 -4.70 3.20 -0.90
CA ALA A 28 -3.68 4.23 -1.13
C ALA A 28 -3.51 5.15 0.09
N SER A 29 -4.61 5.70 0.61
CA SER A 29 -4.56 6.57 1.79
C SER A 29 -4.04 5.86 3.05
N GLY A 30 -4.39 4.57 3.23
CA GLY A 30 -3.86 3.75 4.32
C GLY A 30 -2.35 3.53 4.20
N MET A 31 -1.86 3.31 2.99
CA MET A 31 -0.43 3.18 2.71
C MET A 31 0.31 4.49 2.93
N ASP A 32 -0.19 5.63 2.43
CA ASP A 32 0.43 6.96 2.61
C ASP A 32 0.55 7.32 4.09
N GLN A 33 -0.52 7.12 4.87
CA GLN A 33 -0.49 7.36 6.32
C GLN A 33 0.51 6.46 7.04
N ALA A 34 0.59 5.18 6.67
CA ALA A 34 1.54 4.25 7.26
C ALA A 34 2.99 4.62 6.92
N CYS A 35 3.31 4.84 5.64
CA CYS A 35 4.66 5.23 5.19
C CYS A 35 5.10 6.56 5.82
N LYS A 36 4.19 7.54 5.89
CA LYS A 36 4.44 8.81 6.58
C LYS A 36 4.83 8.63 8.04
N LEU A 37 4.12 7.75 8.76
CA LEU A 37 4.42 7.47 10.16
C LEU A 37 5.75 6.72 10.31
N ILE A 38 6.01 5.73 9.45
CA ILE A 38 7.27 4.97 9.46
C ILE A 38 8.46 5.90 9.25
N ALA A 39 8.39 6.79 8.25
CA ALA A 39 9.45 7.76 7.97
C ALA A 39 9.62 8.78 9.12
N LYS A 40 8.51 9.25 9.69
CA LYS A 40 8.53 10.19 10.82
C LYS A 40 9.22 9.60 12.06
N GLU A 41 8.98 8.32 12.34
CA GLU A 41 9.50 7.63 13.52
C GLU A 41 10.81 6.86 13.26
N LYS A 42 11.38 6.97 12.04
CA LYS A 42 12.63 6.30 11.62
C LYS A 42 12.59 4.77 11.76
N LEU A 43 11.48 4.16 11.33
CA LEU A 43 11.21 2.72 11.44
C LEU A 43 11.42 1.97 10.10
N GLU A 44 12.11 2.57 9.13
CA GLU A 44 12.28 2.05 7.78
C GLU A 44 12.92 0.66 7.79
N ASN A 45 13.92 0.44 8.63
CA ASN A 45 14.61 -0.85 8.76
C ASN A 45 13.68 -2.01 9.16
N TYR A 46 12.53 -1.70 9.77
CA TYR A 46 11.55 -2.71 10.20
C TYR A 46 10.43 -2.93 9.19
N PHE A 47 10.07 -1.90 8.42
CA PHE A 47 8.84 -1.93 7.61
C PHE A 47 9.06 -1.77 6.11
N LYS A 48 10.24 -1.32 5.65
CA LYS A 48 10.47 -1.02 4.23
C LYS A 48 10.24 -2.24 3.34
N GLU A 49 10.76 -3.41 3.74
CA GLU A 49 10.55 -4.67 3.00
C GLU A 49 9.07 -5.07 2.96
N TYR A 50 8.37 -4.90 4.07
CA TYR A 50 6.94 -5.19 4.11
C TYR A 50 6.14 -4.26 3.17
N CYS A 51 6.46 -2.97 3.14
CA CYS A 51 5.86 -2.02 2.21
C CYS A 51 6.17 -2.36 0.73
N ILE A 52 7.38 -2.85 0.44
CA ILE A 52 7.75 -3.34 -0.90
C ILE A 52 6.85 -4.50 -1.31
N ASN A 53 6.64 -5.47 -0.42
CA ASN A 53 5.81 -6.64 -0.69
C ASN A 53 4.35 -6.25 -0.94
N LEU A 54 3.79 -5.35 -0.12
CA LEU A 54 2.42 -4.85 -0.33
C LEU A 54 2.26 -4.18 -1.69
N ARG A 55 3.19 -3.29 -2.07
CA ARG A 55 3.19 -2.65 -3.40
C ARG A 55 3.29 -3.68 -4.52
N ASN A 56 4.22 -4.63 -4.43
CA ASN A 56 4.41 -5.62 -5.50
C ASN A 56 3.18 -6.51 -5.68
N ASN A 57 2.44 -6.80 -4.61
CA ASN A 57 1.20 -7.56 -4.67
C ASN A 57 0.04 -6.81 -5.36
N THR A 58 0.19 -5.52 -5.69
CA THR A 58 -0.82 -4.76 -6.43
C THR A 58 -0.52 -4.61 -7.92
N TYR A 59 0.51 -5.29 -8.45
CA TYR A 59 0.91 -5.19 -9.86
C TYR A 59 -0.22 -5.54 -10.84
N GLU A 60 -1.03 -6.54 -10.50
CA GLU A 60 -2.14 -7.01 -11.34
C GLU A 60 -3.49 -6.39 -10.98
N LEU A 61 -3.54 -5.48 -9.99
CA LEU A 61 -4.79 -4.84 -9.58
C LEU A 61 -5.15 -3.67 -10.50
N GLY A 62 -6.46 -3.45 -10.68
CA GLY A 62 -6.99 -2.40 -11.52
C GLY A 62 -6.64 -0.97 -11.08
N TYR A 63 -7.08 -0.01 -11.90
CA TYR A 63 -6.98 1.44 -11.63
C TYR A 63 -5.56 1.99 -11.41
N GLY A 64 -4.52 1.28 -11.88
CA GLY A 64 -3.14 1.73 -11.69
C GLY A 64 -2.68 1.68 -10.24
N MET A 65 -3.24 0.78 -9.43
CA MET A 65 -2.95 0.68 -7.99
C MET A 65 -1.45 0.50 -7.71
N PHE A 66 -0.74 -0.28 -8.53
CA PHE A 66 0.71 -0.42 -8.43
C PHE A 66 1.45 0.91 -8.57
N ASP A 67 1.10 1.71 -9.58
CA ASP A 67 1.76 3.01 -9.82
C ASP A 67 1.49 3.98 -8.67
N GLU A 68 0.27 4.00 -8.14
CA GLU A 68 -0.10 4.82 -7.00
C GLU A 68 0.68 4.42 -5.74
N LEU A 69 0.73 3.12 -5.39
CA LEU A 69 1.52 2.65 -4.25
C LEU A 69 3.02 2.84 -4.45
N ASN A 70 3.51 2.73 -5.69
CA ASN A 70 4.91 2.99 -5.99
C ASN A 70 5.25 4.47 -5.79
N GLY A 71 4.37 5.39 -6.23
CA GLY A 71 4.53 6.83 -5.98
C GLY A 71 4.59 7.15 -4.49
N ILE A 72 3.70 6.54 -3.70
CA ILE A 72 3.70 6.68 -2.23
C ILE A 72 4.99 6.11 -1.62
N PHE A 73 5.43 4.92 -2.05
CA PHE A 73 6.63 4.28 -1.52
C PHE A 73 7.88 5.14 -1.78
N VAL A 74 8.06 5.59 -3.03
CA VAL A 74 9.21 6.42 -3.44
C VAL A 74 9.23 7.74 -2.68
N LYS A 75 8.07 8.36 -2.43
CA LYS A 75 7.96 9.62 -1.68
C LYS A 75 8.53 9.55 -0.25
N TYR A 76 8.55 8.38 0.39
CA TYR A 76 8.96 8.24 1.80
C TYR A 76 10.27 7.47 2.02
N PHE A 77 10.67 6.58 1.09
CA PHE A 77 11.77 5.64 1.33
C PHE A 77 12.92 5.73 0.32
N ASN A 78 12.86 6.65 -0.64
CA ASN A 78 13.93 6.99 -1.59
C ASN A 78 14.28 8.47 -1.50
#